data_AF-A0A524LUJ8-F1
#
_entry.id   AF-A0A524LUJ8-F1
#
_cell.length_a   1.000
_cell.length_b   1.000
_cell.length_c   1.000
_cell.angle_alpha   90.00
_cell.angle_beta   90.00
_cell.angle_gamma   90.00
#
_symmetry.space_group_name_H-M   'P 1'
#
loop_
_entity.id
_entity.type
_entity.pdbx_description
1 polymer ?
#
loop_
_entity_poly.entity_id
_entity_poly.type
_entity_poly.pdbx_seq_one_letter_code
_entity_poly.pdbx_strand_id
1 'polypeptide(L)'
;MSKSDYFVHESSYVDLPCEIGEGTKIWHFSHVMSNSKIGKKCNLGQNVVISPDVVLGNNVKIQNNVSVYTGVICEDDVFLGPSMVFTNVINPRSHVIRKDEYQRTLVQKGASIGANAVIVCGNDIGKFAFIGAGAVVTKNVPDYALVVGNPGRIVGWMCECGHKLNFNAQTETACLVCGMEYTMTNDSTIDKKGAAPVTMVPLLDLKAQYAPLKHRIEPVINEIMDSQYFILGPKVIELEEKIATYSKTEFGIGVSSGTDALLIALMALDVGPGDEVITTPFSFFATAGVISRLNATPVFVDVEPDTYNIDPKKIEAAITDKTKVIIPVHLFGQMADMDPIMKIAKKHNIYVIEDAAQAIGSEYADGRRAGSIGDMGCFSFFPSKNLGGFGDAGMVVTNNKILADKLYKLRVHGSEPKYYHQIIGGNFRIDALQAAVISIKLDYLDNWSEGRLANALDYMNRFKAKNLDKIVSLPVIRKNYRHIFNQFVIRTQKRDALLDFLRQHKIGCEIYYPVTLNNQECFSSLGYKKGGFPEAEKAAEEVLALPIYPELTTEQRAYVIDTIAKFFA
;
A
#
# COMPACT_ATOMS: atom_id res chain seq x y z
N MET A 1 6.91 -39.24 0.75
CA MET A 1 6.13 -38.96 -0.48
C MET A 1 6.36 -37.51 -0.81
N SER A 2 7.09 -37.21 -1.89
CA SER A 2 7.24 -35.82 -2.37
C SER A 2 5.85 -35.28 -2.64
N LYS A 3 5.47 -34.16 -1.99
CA LYS A 3 4.26 -33.42 -2.38
C LYS A 3 4.40 -33.16 -3.88
N SER A 4 3.38 -33.48 -4.66
CA SER A 4 3.37 -33.09 -6.07
C SER A 4 3.59 -31.58 -6.16
N ASP A 5 4.50 -31.15 -7.03
CA ASP A 5 4.86 -29.74 -7.18
C ASP A 5 3.71 -28.89 -7.78
N TYR A 6 2.57 -29.50 -8.10
CA TYR A 6 1.36 -28.89 -8.62
C TYR A 6 0.11 -29.51 -7.96
N PHE A 7 -1.03 -28.84 -8.10
CA PHE A 7 -2.32 -29.22 -7.53
C PHE A 7 -3.30 -29.68 -8.61
N VAL A 8 -3.97 -30.81 -8.38
CA VAL A 8 -5.08 -31.31 -9.20
C VAL A 8 -6.25 -31.64 -8.27
N HIS A 9 -7.43 -31.08 -8.56
CA HIS A 9 -8.64 -31.40 -7.82
C HIS A 9 -9.08 -32.84 -8.09
N GLU A 10 -9.61 -33.54 -7.06
CA GLU A 10 -10.01 -34.95 -7.12
C GLU A 10 -11.03 -35.29 -8.22
N SER A 11 -11.84 -34.32 -8.62
CA SER A 11 -12.83 -34.46 -9.69
C SER A 11 -12.28 -34.21 -11.10
N SER A 12 -10.96 -34.05 -11.24
CA SER A 12 -10.29 -33.79 -12.52
C SER A 12 -9.42 -34.97 -12.92
N TYR A 13 -9.18 -35.11 -14.22
CA TYR A 13 -8.42 -36.22 -14.79
C TYR A 13 -7.23 -35.71 -15.60
N VAL A 14 -6.08 -36.40 -15.48
CA VAL A 14 -4.85 -36.10 -16.22
C VAL A 14 -4.35 -37.39 -16.87
N ASP A 15 -4.41 -37.45 -18.20
CA ASP A 15 -3.92 -38.59 -19.00
C ASP A 15 -2.40 -38.50 -19.13
N LEU A 16 -1.67 -39.47 -18.59
CA LEU A 16 -0.22 -39.51 -18.72
C LEU A 16 0.23 -40.06 -20.09
N PRO A 17 1.40 -39.66 -20.61
CA PRO A 17 2.35 -38.70 -20.01
C PRO A 17 1.92 -37.24 -20.21
N CYS A 18 2.19 -36.36 -19.24
CA CYS A 18 2.03 -34.90 -19.34
C CYS A 18 3.19 -34.20 -18.63
N GLU A 19 3.58 -33.02 -19.10
CA GLU A 19 4.52 -32.13 -18.41
C GLU A 19 3.73 -31.02 -17.68
N ILE A 20 3.77 -30.98 -16.35
CA ILE A 20 3.07 -29.95 -15.56
C ILE A 20 4.08 -29.26 -14.62
N GLY A 21 4.20 -27.94 -14.76
CA GLY A 21 5.13 -27.12 -14.01
C GLY A 21 4.71 -26.83 -12.56
N GLU A 22 5.72 -26.51 -11.75
CA GLU A 22 5.56 -26.17 -10.33
C GLU A 22 4.56 -25.02 -10.10
N GLY A 23 3.73 -25.16 -9.06
CA GLY A 23 2.75 -24.17 -8.62
C GLY A 23 1.47 -24.11 -9.46
N THR A 24 1.36 -24.95 -10.50
CA THR A 24 0.16 -25.02 -11.34
C THR A 24 -1.02 -25.63 -10.58
N LYS A 25 -2.22 -25.10 -10.82
CA LYS A 25 -3.47 -25.54 -10.19
C LYS A 25 -4.49 -25.94 -11.26
N ILE A 26 -5.01 -27.16 -11.14
CA ILE A 26 -6.06 -27.70 -12.01
C ILE A 26 -7.30 -27.93 -11.12
N TRP A 27 -8.36 -27.17 -11.37
CA TRP A 27 -9.60 -27.18 -10.59
C TRP A 27 -10.66 -28.11 -11.19
N HIS A 28 -11.74 -28.27 -10.42
CA HIS A 28 -12.84 -29.21 -10.60
C HIS A 28 -13.23 -29.56 -12.05
N PHE A 29 -13.51 -30.85 -12.29
CA PHE A 29 -14.09 -31.36 -13.53
C PHE A 29 -13.27 -31.07 -14.80
N SER A 30 -11.96 -30.85 -14.65
CA SER A 30 -11.09 -30.59 -15.79
C SER A 30 -10.48 -31.89 -16.33
N HIS A 31 -10.16 -31.91 -17.62
CA HIS A 31 -9.49 -33.03 -18.28
C HIS A 31 -8.27 -32.53 -19.03
N VAL A 32 -7.09 -32.97 -18.59
CA VAL A 32 -5.82 -32.73 -19.28
C VAL A 32 -5.41 -34.01 -20.00
N MET A 33 -5.36 -33.98 -21.32
CA MET A 33 -5.06 -35.15 -22.15
C MET A 33 -3.55 -35.30 -22.40
N SER A 34 -3.15 -36.49 -22.87
CA SER A 34 -1.75 -36.91 -22.97
C SER A 34 -0.90 -36.05 -23.90
N ASN A 35 0.41 -36.03 -23.65
CA ASN A 35 1.44 -35.26 -24.33
C ASN A 35 1.31 -33.73 -24.23
N SER A 36 0.36 -33.21 -23.44
CA SER A 36 0.26 -31.78 -23.20
C SER A 36 1.40 -31.26 -22.30
N LYS A 37 1.76 -29.99 -22.51
CA LYS A 37 2.79 -29.27 -21.75
C LYS A 37 2.19 -28.05 -21.09
N ILE A 38 2.22 -28.00 -19.77
CA ILE A 38 1.69 -26.91 -18.95
C ILE A 38 2.83 -26.34 -18.11
N GLY A 39 3.13 -25.04 -18.31
CA GLY A 39 4.19 -24.35 -17.58
C GLY A 39 3.92 -24.18 -16.08
N LYS A 40 4.75 -23.36 -15.44
CA LYS A 40 4.69 -23.10 -13.99
C LYS A 40 3.58 -22.11 -13.63
N LYS A 41 3.02 -22.23 -12.43
CA LYS A 41 2.05 -21.29 -11.84
C LYS A 41 0.80 -21.03 -12.71
N CYS A 42 0.42 -21.98 -13.56
CA CYS A 42 -0.81 -21.89 -14.34
C CYS A 42 -2.03 -22.15 -13.47
N ASN A 43 -3.20 -21.65 -13.89
CA ASN A 43 -4.46 -21.86 -13.18
C ASN A 43 -5.56 -22.23 -14.17
N LEU A 44 -5.97 -23.50 -14.15
CA LEU A 44 -7.05 -24.04 -14.97
C LEU A 44 -8.30 -24.14 -14.10
N GLY A 45 -9.31 -23.35 -14.42
CA GLY A 45 -10.59 -23.26 -13.72
C GLY A 45 -11.42 -24.53 -13.82
N GLN A 46 -12.72 -24.40 -13.54
CA GLN A 46 -13.64 -25.52 -13.59
C GLN A 46 -13.98 -25.93 -15.03
N ASN A 47 -14.10 -27.23 -15.30
CA ASN A 47 -14.55 -27.77 -16.59
C ASN A 47 -13.68 -27.30 -17.76
N VAL A 48 -12.36 -27.31 -17.56
CA VAL A 48 -11.38 -26.99 -18.61
C VAL A 48 -10.94 -28.28 -19.29
N VAL A 49 -10.90 -28.28 -20.62
CA VAL A 49 -10.39 -29.41 -21.41
C VAL A 49 -9.11 -28.98 -22.13
N ILE A 50 -8.02 -29.73 -21.92
CA ILE A 50 -6.76 -29.56 -22.64
C ILE A 50 -6.56 -30.79 -23.51
N SER A 51 -6.64 -30.63 -24.83
CA SER A 51 -6.46 -31.71 -25.79
C SER A 51 -4.98 -32.15 -25.90
N PRO A 52 -4.69 -33.28 -26.57
CA PRO A 52 -3.33 -33.73 -26.75
C PRO A 52 -2.44 -32.70 -27.45
N ASP A 53 -1.16 -32.71 -27.08
CA ASP A 53 -0.09 -31.88 -27.67
C ASP A 53 -0.27 -30.36 -27.51
N VAL A 54 -1.24 -29.90 -26.71
CA VAL A 54 -1.39 -28.48 -26.35
C VAL A 54 -0.21 -28.01 -25.51
N VAL A 55 0.27 -26.79 -25.80
CA VAL A 55 1.37 -26.16 -25.07
C VAL A 55 0.88 -24.87 -24.41
N LEU A 56 1.01 -24.80 -23.09
CA LEU A 56 0.76 -23.62 -22.27
C LEU A 56 2.08 -23.18 -21.61
N GLY A 57 2.43 -21.91 -21.76
CA GLY A 57 3.55 -21.26 -21.09
C GLY A 57 3.36 -21.15 -19.57
N ASN A 58 4.13 -20.29 -18.94
CA ASN A 58 4.05 -20.01 -17.50
C ASN A 58 2.96 -18.99 -17.20
N ASN A 59 2.38 -19.07 -16.00
CA ASN A 59 1.39 -18.12 -15.47
C ASN A 59 0.15 -17.94 -16.38
N VAL A 60 -0.17 -18.96 -17.19
CA VAL A 60 -1.39 -18.97 -18.01
C VAL A 60 -2.60 -19.19 -17.12
N LYS A 61 -3.63 -18.35 -17.31
CA LYS A 61 -4.90 -18.43 -16.56
C LYS A 61 -6.02 -18.79 -17.52
N ILE A 62 -6.63 -19.95 -17.29
CA ILE A 62 -7.77 -20.44 -18.06
C ILE A 62 -8.98 -20.45 -17.12
N GLN A 63 -9.98 -19.64 -17.44
CA GLN A 63 -11.22 -19.57 -16.68
C GLN A 63 -12.16 -20.74 -17.03
N ASN A 64 -13.28 -20.80 -16.33
CA ASN A 64 -14.18 -21.95 -16.40
C ASN A 64 -14.75 -22.21 -17.81
N ASN A 65 -15.03 -23.47 -18.11
CA ASN A 65 -15.70 -23.94 -19.33
C ASN A 65 -14.97 -23.62 -20.64
N VAL A 66 -13.63 -23.71 -20.63
CA VAL A 66 -12.79 -23.46 -21.81
C VAL A 66 -12.18 -24.76 -22.30
N SER A 67 -12.28 -25.01 -23.61
CA SER A 67 -11.63 -26.14 -24.29
C SER A 67 -10.50 -25.63 -25.17
N VAL A 68 -9.29 -26.09 -24.90
CA VAL A 68 -8.08 -25.82 -25.70
C VAL A 68 -7.78 -27.05 -26.54
N TYR A 69 -7.93 -26.91 -27.86
CA TYR A 69 -7.79 -28.03 -28.80
C TYR A 69 -6.37 -28.17 -29.33
N THR A 70 -6.05 -29.37 -29.81
CA THR A 70 -4.76 -29.66 -30.48
C THR A 70 -4.49 -28.64 -31.58
N GLY A 71 -3.27 -28.12 -31.61
CA GLY A 71 -2.85 -27.03 -32.51
C GLY A 71 -2.90 -25.64 -31.88
N VAL A 72 -3.47 -25.48 -30.68
CA VAL A 72 -3.40 -24.22 -29.91
C VAL A 72 -2.14 -24.19 -29.05
N ILE A 73 -1.40 -23.09 -29.12
CA ILE A 73 -0.23 -22.81 -28.28
C ILE A 73 -0.48 -21.48 -27.57
N CYS A 74 -0.38 -21.47 -26.24
CA CYS A 74 -0.43 -20.26 -25.43
C CYS A 74 0.96 -19.99 -24.83
N GLU A 75 1.53 -18.81 -25.07
CA GLU A 75 2.77 -18.38 -24.43
C GLU A 75 2.53 -17.93 -22.97
N ASP A 76 3.57 -17.39 -22.33
CA ASP A 76 3.52 -16.93 -20.94
C ASP A 76 2.45 -15.84 -20.70
N ASP A 77 1.92 -15.76 -19.49
CA ASP A 77 1.01 -14.69 -19.02
C ASP A 77 -0.32 -14.56 -19.79
N VAL A 78 -0.68 -15.53 -20.63
CA VAL A 78 -1.96 -15.53 -21.37
C VAL A 78 -3.15 -15.70 -20.43
N PHE A 79 -4.22 -14.94 -20.68
CA PHE A 79 -5.50 -15.05 -19.99
C PHE A 79 -6.62 -15.47 -20.94
N LEU A 80 -7.28 -16.59 -20.63
CA LEU A 80 -8.47 -17.07 -21.33
C LEU A 80 -9.70 -16.91 -20.43
N GLY A 81 -10.60 -16.02 -20.82
CA GLY A 81 -11.83 -15.69 -20.10
C GLY A 81 -12.86 -16.83 -20.11
N PRO A 82 -13.85 -16.77 -19.20
CA PRO A 82 -14.77 -17.88 -19.01
C PRO A 82 -15.59 -18.14 -20.28
N SER A 83 -15.75 -19.41 -20.63
CA SER A 83 -16.54 -19.85 -21.78
C SER A 83 -16.07 -19.30 -23.14
N MET A 84 -14.83 -18.80 -23.24
CA MET A 84 -14.24 -18.53 -24.56
C MET A 84 -14.01 -19.83 -25.33
N VAL A 85 -14.09 -19.76 -26.66
CA VAL A 85 -14.10 -20.92 -27.55
C VAL A 85 -12.98 -20.81 -28.57
N PHE A 86 -12.14 -21.83 -28.66
CA PHE A 86 -11.34 -22.07 -29.86
C PHE A 86 -12.13 -22.96 -30.82
N THR A 87 -12.08 -22.69 -32.12
CA THR A 87 -12.37 -23.74 -33.11
C THR A 87 -11.08 -24.46 -33.48
N ASN A 88 -11.17 -25.60 -34.15
CA ASN A 88 -10.01 -26.39 -34.60
C ASN A 88 -10.11 -26.80 -36.08
N VAL A 89 -11.30 -26.70 -36.68
CA VAL A 89 -11.57 -26.97 -38.09
C VAL A 89 -12.40 -25.82 -38.65
N ILE A 90 -12.01 -25.29 -39.81
CA ILE A 90 -12.69 -24.14 -40.43
C ILE A 90 -14.11 -24.49 -40.89
N ASN A 91 -14.29 -25.66 -41.49
CA ASN A 91 -15.54 -26.09 -42.12
C ASN A 91 -16.02 -27.44 -41.59
N PRO A 92 -16.51 -27.51 -40.34
CA PRO A 92 -16.94 -28.77 -39.74
C PRO A 92 -18.19 -29.34 -40.43
N ARG A 93 -18.19 -30.64 -40.73
CA ARG A 93 -19.35 -31.41 -41.22
C ARG A 93 -19.33 -32.80 -40.59
N SER A 94 -20.46 -33.24 -40.03
CA SER A 94 -20.53 -34.50 -39.25
C SER A 94 -20.14 -35.76 -40.02
N HIS A 95 -20.39 -35.80 -41.33
CA HIS A 95 -20.07 -36.95 -42.19
C HIS A 95 -18.71 -36.82 -42.91
N VAL A 96 -18.00 -35.70 -42.74
CA VAL A 96 -16.70 -35.46 -43.38
C VAL A 96 -15.62 -35.50 -42.31
N ILE A 97 -14.78 -36.52 -42.35
CA ILE A 97 -13.65 -36.67 -41.42
C ILE A 97 -12.53 -35.74 -41.86
N ARG A 98 -12.17 -34.77 -41.00
CA ARG A 98 -11.13 -33.76 -41.24
C ARG A 98 -10.10 -33.73 -40.11
N LYS A 99 -9.80 -34.89 -39.54
CA LYS A 99 -8.92 -35.04 -38.38
C LYS A 99 -7.49 -34.58 -38.66
N ASP A 100 -7.07 -34.52 -39.93
CA ASP A 100 -5.73 -34.09 -40.34
C ASP A 100 -5.68 -32.61 -40.79
N GLU A 101 -6.81 -31.88 -40.76
CA GLU A 101 -6.90 -30.48 -41.24
C GLU A 101 -6.79 -29.44 -40.11
N TYR A 102 -6.30 -29.82 -38.91
CA TYR A 102 -6.21 -28.89 -37.78
C TYR A 102 -5.35 -27.67 -38.11
N GLN A 103 -5.92 -26.49 -37.90
CA GLN A 103 -5.22 -25.23 -38.11
C GLN A 103 -4.61 -24.76 -36.79
N ARG A 104 -3.32 -24.45 -36.83
CA ARG A 104 -2.59 -23.94 -35.66
C ARG A 104 -3.08 -22.54 -35.28
N THR A 105 -3.17 -22.28 -33.99
CA THR A 105 -3.45 -20.94 -33.43
C THR A 105 -2.44 -20.65 -32.33
N LEU A 106 -1.60 -19.63 -32.52
CA LEU A 106 -0.68 -19.14 -31.49
C LEU A 106 -1.31 -17.96 -30.74
N VAL A 107 -1.36 -18.06 -29.43
CA VAL A 107 -1.73 -16.98 -28.51
C VAL A 107 -0.47 -16.51 -27.81
N GLN A 108 0.02 -15.34 -28.20
CA GLN A 108 1.32 -14.84 -27.75
C GLN A 108 1.26 -14.22 -26.35
N LYS A 109 2.45 -13.97 -25.81
CA LYS A 109 2.67 -13.57 -24.43
C LYS A 109 1.73 -12.45 -23.97
N GLY A 110 1.09 -12.65 -22.82
CA GLY A 110 0.27 -11.63 -22.15
C GLY A 110 -1.06 -11.30 -22.84
N ALA A 111 -1.42 -11.99 -23.93
CA ALA A 111 -2.71 -11.77 -24.59
C ALA A 111 -3.87 -12.14 -23.66
N SER A 112 -4.95 -11.36 -23.73
CA SER A 112 -6.17 -11.55 -22.95
C SER A 112 -7.36 -11.79 -23.86
N ILE A 113 -8.09 -12.87 -23.63
CA ILE A 113 -9.29 -13.21 -24.39
C ILE A 113 -10.51 -13.16 -23.45
N GLY A 114 -11.47 -12.31 -23.77
CA GLY A 114 -12.64 -12.05 -22.95
C GLY A 114 -13.63 -13.21 -22.91
N ALA A 115 -14.56 -13.14 -21.95
CA ALA A 115 -15.60 -14.15 -21.78
C ALA A 115 -16.43 -14.34 -23.06
N ASN A 116 -16.81 -15.58 -23.37
CA ASN A 116 -17.63 -15.93 -24.55
C ASN A 116 -17.06 -15.48 -25.91
N ALA A 117 -15.79 -15.08 -25.99
CA ALA A 117 -15.16 -14.78 -27.28
C ALA A 117 -14.90 -16.07 -28.06
N VAL A 118 -14.93 -15.99 -29.39
CA VAL A 118 -14.68 -17.11 -30.30
C VAL A 118 -13.43 -16.81 -31.13
N ILE A 119 -12.44 -17.71 -31.09
CA ILE A 119 -11.25 -17.66 -31.92
C ILE A 119 -11.38 -18.72 -33.01
N VAL A 120 -11.56 -18.28 -34.25
CA VAL A 120 -11.56 -19.19 -35.40
C VAL A 120 -10.12 -19.68 -35.62
N CYS A 121 -9.94 -20.99 -35.69
CA CYS A 121 -8.62 -21.61 -35.90
C CYS A 121 -7.86 -21.03 -37.11
N GLY A 122 -6.52 -21.06 -37.03
CA GLY A 122 -5.64 -20.51 -38.06
C GLY A 122 -5.37 -19.02 -37.92
N ASN A 123 -5.83 -18.39 -36.83
CA ASN A 123 -5.65 -16.96 -36.57
C ASN A 123 -4.87 -16.75 -35.28
N ASP A 124 -3.68 -16.19 -35.40
CA ASP A 124 -2.79 -15.90 -34.27
C ASP A 124 -3.23 -14.64 -33.52
N ILE A 125 -2.99 -14.62 -32.21
CA ILE A 125 -3.28 -13.51 -31.31
C ILE A 125 -1.96 -12.92 -30.82
N GLY A 126 -1.69 -11.67 -31.19
CA GLY A 126 -0.47 -10.95 -30.88
C GLY A 126 -0.23 -10.70 -29.39
N LYS A 127 1.01 -10.35 -29.04
CA LYS A 127 1.45 -10.10 -27.67
C LYS A 127 0.62 -9.01 -27.02
N PHE A 128 0.15 -9.23 -25.80
CA PHE A 128 -0.67 -8.27 -25.05
C PHE A 128 -1.92 -7.76 -25.79
N ALA A 129 -2.35 -8.44 -26.86
CA ALA A 129 -3.62 -8.15 -27.51
C ALA A 129 -4.78 -8.46 -26.56
N PHE A 130 -5.86 -7.71 -26.69
CA PHE A 130 -7.05 -7.85 -25.85
C PHE A 130 -8.28 -8.08 -26.71
N ILE A 131 -8.85 -9.28 -26.62
CA ILE A 131 -10.09 -9.63 -27.28
C ILE A 131 -11.23 -9.38 -26.29
N GLY A 132 -12.14 -8.46 -26.62
CA GLY A 132 -13.31 -8.15 -25.82
C GLY A 132 -14.25 -9.35 -25.69
N ALA A 133 -15.06 -9.34 -24.63
CA ALA A 133 -16.06 -10.36 -24.41
C ALA A 133 -17.04 -10.47 -25.60
N GLY A 134 -17.38 -11.71 -25.97
CA GLY A 134 -18.31 -12.01 -27.07
C GLY A 134 -17.76 -11.72 -28.47
N ALA A 135 -16.50 -11.31 -28.63
CA ALA A 135 -15.93 -11.01 -29.94
C ALA A 135 -15.62 -12.28 -30.74
N VAL A 136 -15.71 -12.21 -32.07
CA VAL A 136 -15.39 -13.33 -32.98
C VAL A 136 -14.18 -12.99 -33.85
N VAL A 137 -13.05 -13.61 -33.56
CA VAL A 137 -11.79 -13.40 -34.29
C VAL A 137 -11.73 -14.30 -35.51
N THR A 138 -11.66 -13.68 -36.69
CA THR A 138 -11.61 -14.35 -38.00
C THR A 138 -10.34 -14.03 -38.80
N LYS A 139 -9.42 -13.27 -38.23
CA LYS A 139 -8.15 -12.82 -38.81
C LYS A 139 -7.08 -12.74 -37.72
N ASN A 140 -5.81 -12.82 -38.09
CA ASN A 140 -4.69 -12.55 -37.18
C ASN A 140 -4.87 -11.20 -36.47
N VAL A 141 -4.56 -11.17 -35.18
CA VAL A 141 -4.66 -9.99 -34.32
C VAL A 141 -3.25 -9.46 -34.04
N PRO A 142 -2.94 -8.19 -34.38
CA PRO A 142 -1.62 -7.60 -34.09
C PRO A 142 -1.34 -7.51 -32.60
N ASP A 143 -0.05 -7.38 -32.25
CA ASP A 143 0.40 -7.08 -30.89
C ASP A 143 -0.34 -5.85 -30.34
N TYR A 144 -0.74 -5.91 -29.07
CA TYR A 144 -1.41 -4.84 -28.32
C TYR A 144 -2.81 -4.45 -28.84
N ALA A 145 -3.35 -5.07 -29.89
CA ALA A 145 -4.63 -4.66 -30.46
C ALA A 145 -5.81 -4.94 -29.51
N LEU A 146 -6.75 -3.99 -29.41
CA LEU A 146 -8.04 -4.17 -28.74
C LEU A 146 -9.10 -4.54 -29.80
N VAL A 147 -9.60 -5.78 -29.75
CA VAL A 147 -10.58 -6.30 -30.71
C VAL A 147 -11.94 -6.48 -30.05
N VAL A 148 -13.01 -5.98 -30.65
CA VAL A 148 -14.40 -6.18 -30.16
C VAL A 148 -15.37 -6.47 -31.31
N GLY A 149 -16.50 -7.11 -30.99
CA GLY A 149 -17.62 -7.32 -31.92
C GLY A 149 -17.60 -8.64 -32.67
N ASN A 150 -18.66 -8.87 -33.46
CA ASN A 150 -18.84 -10.07 -34.28
C ASN A 150 -19.33 -9.65 -35.70
N PRO A 151 -18.48 -9.72 -36.74
CA PRO A 151 -17.07 -10.14 -36.69
C PRO A 151 -16.20 -9.10 -35.95
N GLY A 152 -15.14 -9.59 -35.28
CA GLY A 152 -14.24 -8.78 -34.47
C GLY A 152 -13.50 -7.73 -35.29
N ARG A 153 -13.41 -6.52 -34.74
CA ARG A 153 -12.66 -5.39 -35.33
C ARG A 153 -11.76 -4.74 -34.30
N ILE A 154 -10.61 -4.27 -34.75
CA ILE A 154 -9.69 -3.47 -33.92
C ILE A 154 -10.37 -2.12 -33.66
N VAL A 155 -10.53 -1.75 -32.39
CA VAL A 155 -11.12 -0.48 -31.93
C VAL A 155 -10.15 0.37 -31.10
N GLY A 156 -8.89 -0.07 -31.03
CA GLY A 156 -7.83 0.64 -30.35
C GLY A 156 -6.68 -0.29 -29.97
N TRP A 157 -5.90 0.17 -28.99
CA TRP A 157 -4.67 -0.46 -28.55
C TRP A 157 -4.62 -0.55 -27.03
N MET A 158 -3.88 -1.51 -26.50
CA MET A 158 -3.74 -1.79 -25.09
C MET A 158 -2.30 -1.71 -24.66
N CYS A 159 -2.09 -1.17 -23.46
CA CYS A 159 -0.82 -1.25 -22.78
C CYS A 159 -0.60 -2.69 -22.27
N GLU A 160 0.66 -3.11 -22.15
CA GLU A 160 1.04 -4.35 -21.45
C GLU A 160 0.46 -4.45 -20.02
N CYS A 161 0.19 -3.31 -19.34
CA CYS A 161 -0.48 -3.31 -18.04
C CYS A 161 -2.02 -3.48 -18.10
N GLY A 162 -2.59 -3.76 -19.27
CA GLY A 162 -4.03 -4.02 -19.46
C GLY A 162 -4.93 -2.79 -19.58
N HIS A 163 -4.36 -1.59 -19.72
CA HIS A 163 -5.14 -0.34 -19.89
C HIS A 163 -5.14 0.14 -21.34
N LYS A 164 -6.27 0.67 -21.80
CA LYS A 164 -6.41 1.21 -23.16
C LYS A 164 -5.46 2.39 -23.38
N LEU A 165 -4.76 2.37 -24.52
CA LEU A 165 -3.92 3.46 -25.00
C LEU A 165 -4.76 4.47 -25.78
N ASN A 166 -4.48 5.76 -25.55
CA ASN A 166 -5.17 6.85 -26.22
C ASN A 166 -4.18 7.59 -27.13
N PHE A 167 -4.27 7.34 -28.44
CA PHE A 167 -3.52 8.08 -29.45
C PHE A 167 -4.38 9.25 -29.94
N ASN A 168 -4.04 10.48 -29.53
CA ASN A 168 -4.78 11.69 -29.91
C ASN A 168 -4.12 12.34 -31.13
N ALA A 169 -4.43 11.88 -32.36
CA ALA A 169 -3.82 12.34 -33.63
C ALA A 169 -2.27 12.32 -33.70
N GLN A 170 -1.61 11.91 -32.62
CA GLN A 170 -0.18 11.76 -32.45
C GLN A 170 0.19 10.30 -32.66
N THR A 171 1.35 10.05 -33.24
CA THR A 171 1.91 8.70 -33.42
C THR A 171 2.50 8.14 -32.14
N GLU A 172 2.57 8.92 -31.05
CA GLU A 172 3.15 8.53 -29.77
C GLU A 172 2.14 8.71 -28.64
N THR A 173 2.18 7.83 -27.65
CA THR A 173 1.36 7.92 -26.44
C THR A 173 2.06 7.26 -25.26
N ALA A 174 1.72 7.70 -24.05
CA ALA A 174 2.12 7.04 -22.82
C ALA A 174 0.88 6.47 -22.14
N CYS A 175 0.98 5.25 -21.61
CA CYS A 175 -0.10 4.69 -20.80
C CYS A 175 -0.32 5.55 -19.56
N LEU A 176 -1.54 6.05 -19.35
CA LEU A 176 -1.89 6.92 -18.22
C LEU A 176 -1.73 6.27 -16.85
N VAL A 177 -1.59 4.94 -16.80
CA VAL A 177 -1.49 4.17 -15.55
C VAL A 177 -0.06 3.78 -15.24
N CYS A 178 0.66 3.17 -16.19
CA CYS A 178 2.02 2.69 -15.94
C CYS A 178 3.12 3.55 -16.58
N GLY A 179 2.76 4.59 -17.33
CA GLY A 179 3.73 5.49 -17.98
C GLY A 179 4.54 4.89 -19.13
N MET A 180 4.29 3.63 -19.51
CA MET A 180 4.99 3.02 -20.65
C MET A 180 4.63 3.73 -21.95
N GLU A 181 5.66 4.02 -22.75
CA GLU A 181 5.52 4.73 -24.01
C GLU A 181 5.35 3.77 -25.18
N TYR A 182 4.46 4.15 -26.10
CA TYR A 182 4.14 3.39 -27.29
C TYR A 182 4.17 4.31 -28.49
N THR A 183 4.60 3.78 -29.61
CA THR A 183 4.64 4.49 -30.89
C THR A 183 3.88 3.67 -31.92
N MET A 184 2.91 4.30 -32.57
CA MET A 184 2.19 3.74 -33.69
C MET A 184 3.08 3.84 -34.93
N THR A 185 3.51 2.70 -35.46
CA THR A 185 4.41 2.63 -36.62
C THR A 185 3.64 2.60 -37.95
N ASN A 186 2.38 2.21 -37.93
CA ASN A 186 1.37 2.44 -38.97
C ASN A 186 -0.04 2.30 -38.35
N ASP A 187 -1.10 2.49 -39.14
CA ASP A 187 -2.51 2.40 -38.68
C ASP A 187 -2.91 1.03 -38.06
N SER A 188 -2.03 0.03 -38.11
CA SER A 188 -2.28 -1.35 -37.71
C SER A 188 -1.17 -1.98 -36.84
N THR A 189 -0.16 -1.22 -36.40
CA THR A 189 0.90 -1.72 -35.51
C THR A 189 1.39 -0.65 -34.53
N ILE A 190 1.63 -1.06 -33.28
CA ILE A 190 2.30 -0.24 -32.27
C ILE A 190 3.55 -0.95 -31.76
N ASP A 191 4.61 -0.19 -31.53
CA ASP A 191 5.83 -0.64 -30.88
C ASP A 191 5.96 0.00 -29.51
N LYS A 192 6.35 -0.81 -28.52
CA LYS A 192 6.73 -0.31 -27.20
C LYS A 192 8.06 0.41 -27.33
N LYS A 193 8.10 1.72 -27.10
CA LYS A 193 9.35 2.38 -26.72
C LYS A 193 9.66 1.88 -25.31
N GLY A 194 10.88 1.40 -25.07
CA GLY A 194 11.29 1.01 -23.71
C GLY A 194 10.89 2.07 -22.70
N ALA A 195 10.69 1.69 -21.43
CA ALA A 195 10.24 2.65 -20.41
C ALA A 195 11.05 3.94 -20.51
N ALA A 196 10.35 5.09 -20.60
CA ALA A 196 10.99 6.39 -20.67
C ALA A 196 12.07 6.47 -19.57
N PRO A 197 13.24 7.05 -19.84
CA PRO A 197 14.26 7.20 -18.81
C PRO A 197 13.62 7.88 -17.59
N VAL A 198 13.79 7.29 -16.40
CA VAL A 198 13.24 7.85 -15.16
C VAL A 198 13.82 9.26 -14.98
N THR A 199 13.00 10.28 -15.25
CA THR A 199 13.43 11.68 -15.18
C THR A 199 13.25 12.27 -13.79
N MET A 200 12.41 11.66 -12.95
CA MET A 200 12.13 12.08 -11.58
C MET A 200 11.54 10.92 -10.77
N VAL A 201 11.89 10.86 -9.49
CA VAL A 201 11.23 10.00 -8.50
C VAL A 201 10.72 10.90 -7.38
N PRO A 202 9.43 11.24 -7.29
CA PRO A 202 8.92 12.07 -6.21
C PRO A 202 9.03 11.33 -4.87
N LEU A 203 9.08 12.05 -3.76
CA LEU A 203 9.05 11.43 -2.42
C LEU A 203 7.70 10.73 -2.16
N LEU A 204 6.62 11.32 -2.67
CA LEU A 204 5.25 10.84 -2.60
C LEU A 204 4.45 11.42 -3.78
N ASP A 205 3.59 10.61 -4.42
CA ASP A 205 2.72 11.05 -5.51
C ASP A 205 1.23 10.94 -5.15
N LEU A 206 0.67 12.03 -4.61
CA LEU A 206 -0.75 12.10 -4.28
C LEU A 206 -1.66 12.21 -5.52
N LYS A 207 -1.12 12.60 -6.68
CA LYS A 207 -1.90 12.67 -7.93
C LYS A 207 -2.17 11.26 -8.44
N ALA A 208 -1.14 10.40 -8.46
CA ALA A 208 -1.27 8.99 -8.83
C ALA A 208 -2.26 8.26 -7.91
N GLN A 209 -2.23 8.53 -6.61
CA GLN A 209 -3.18 7.95 -5.65
C GLN A 209 -4.62 8.46 -5.85
N TYR A 210 -4.81 9.75 -6.13
CA TYR A 210 -6.15 10.34 -6.26
C TYR A 210 -6.85 9.95 -7.57
N ALA A 211 -6.12 9.88 -8.68
CA ALA A 211 -6.67 9.63 -10.02
C ALA A 211 -7.67 8.45 -10.09
N PRO A 212 -7.37 7.24 -9.56
CA PRO A 212 -8.32 6.13 -9.58
C PRO A 212 -9.53 6.34 -8.65
N LEU A 213 -9.39 7.13 -7.59
CA LEU A 213 -10.44 7.37 -6.60
C LEU A 213 -11.36 8.54 -6.93
N LYS A 214 -11.00 9.37 -7.91
CA LYS A 214 -11.72 10.57 -8.31
C LYS A 214 -13.23 10.34 -8.45
N HIS A 215 -13.62 9.29 -9.18
CA HIS A 215 -15.02 8.95 -9.45
C HIS A 215 -15.84 8.57 -8.19
N ARG A 216 -15.18 8.14 -7.10
CA ARG A 216 -15.83 7.86 -5.80
C ARG A 216 -15.88 9.11 -4.92
N ILE A 217 -14.84 9.94 -4.97
CA ILE A 217 -14.68 11.09 -4.06
C ILE A 217 -15.53 12.28 -4.50
N GLU A 218 -15.53 12.66 -5.78
CA GLU A 218 -16.22 13.86 -6.26
C GLU A 218 -17.72 13.88 -5.96
N PRO A 219 -18.48 12.78 -6.17
CA PRO A 219 -19.92 12.79 -5.87
C PRO A 219 -20.23 13.06 -4.39
N VAL A 220 -19.44 12.51 -3.47
CA VAL A 220 -19.65 12.67 -2.02
C VAL A 220 -19.28 14.08 -1.56
N ILE A 221 -18.25 14.68 -2.17
CA ILE A 221 -17.92 16.10 -1.92
C ILE A 221 -19.07 17.01 -2.39
N ASN A 222 -19.60 16.76 -3.59
CA ASN A 222 -20.75 17.52 -4.12
C ASN A 222 -21.98 17.38 -3.22
N GLU A 223 -22.29 16.16 -2.75
CA GLU A 223 -23.38 15.92 -1.79
C GLU A 223 -23.24 16.80 -0.52
N ILE A 224 -22.03 16.87 0.05
CA ILE A 224 -21.76 17.69 1.24
C ILE A 224 -21.92 19.17 0.92
N MET A 225 -21.39 19.63 -0.21
CA MET A 225 -21.56 21.01 -0.66
C MET A 225 -23.04 21.34 -0.85
N ASP A 226 -23.82 20.51 -1.53
CA ASP A 226 -25.25 20.76 -1.73
C ASP A 226 -26.03 20.77 -0.40
N SER A 227 -25.62 19.93 0.57
CA SER A 227 -26.26 19.85 1.89
C SER A 227 -25.97 21.03 2.81
N GLN A 228 -24.85 21.75 2.60
CA GLN A 228 -24.31 22.78 3.48
C GLN A 228 -23.97 22.29 4.92
N TYR A 229 -23.96 20.98 5.17
CA TYR A 229 -23.66 20.38 6.47
C TYR A 229 -22.16 20.08 6.62
N PHE A 230 -21.36 21.11 6.93
CA PHE A 230 -19.89 21.01 6.90
C PHE A 230 -19.24 20.57 8.23
N ILE A 231 -19.90 20.82 9.36
CA ILE A 231 -19.30 20.67 10.69
C ILE A 231 -19.96 19.53 11.44
N LEU A 232 -19.15 18.54 11.85
CA LEU A 232 -19.62 17.30 12.49
C LEU A 232 -20.65 16.57 11.60
N GLY A 233 -21.57 15.83 12.22
CA GLY A 233 -22.68 15.17 11.53
C GLY A 233 -22.37 13.75 11.06
N PRO A 234 -23.23 13.20 10.18
CA PRO A 234 -23.23 11.78 9.87
C PRO A 234 -21.93 11.31 9.22
N LYS A 235 -21.28 12.11 8.35
CA LYS A 235 -20.01 11.73 7.73
C LYS A 235 -18.87 11.63 8.76
N VAL A 236 -18.89 12.45 9.81
CA VAL A 236 -17.92 12.39 10.91
C VAL A 236 -18.17 11.16 11.77
N ILE A 237 -19.42 10.90 12.15
CA ILE A 237 -19.80 9.70 12.93
C ILE A 237 -19.43 8.41 12.18
N GLU A 238 -19.72 8.36 10.87
CA GLU A 238 -19.36 7.21 10.04
C GLU A 238 -17.84 6.96 10.04
N LEU A 239 -17.03 8.02 9.91
CA LEU A 239 -15.58 7.90 9.97
C LEU A 239 -15.12 7.42 11.36
N GLU A 240 -15.68 7.98 12.43
CA GLU A 240 -15.37 7.61 13.82
C GLU A 240 -15.59 6.13 14.07
N GLU A 241 -16.76 5.61 13.68
CA GLU A 241 -17.11 4.20 13.81
C GLU A 241 -16.21 3.30 12.96
N LYS A 242 -15.93 3.70 11.71
CA LYS A 242 -15.05 2.94 10.81
C LYS A 242 -13.62 2.85 11.31
N ILE A 243 -13.05 3.96 11.79
CA ILE A 243 -11.66 3.97 12.30
C ILE A 243 -11.56 3.23 13.64
N ALA A 244 -12.55 3.37 14.52
CA ALA A 244 -12.60 2.60 15.76
C ALA A 244 -12.65 1.09 15.46
N THR A 245 -13.54 0.68 14.57
CA THR A 245 -13.64 -0.72 14.11
C THR A 245 -12.33 -1.19 13.49
N TYR A 246 -11.75 -0.40 12.57
CA TYR A 246 -10.48 -0.73 11.91
C TYR A 246 -9.34 -0.84 12.91
N SER A 247 -9.31 0.00 13.95
CA SER A 247 -8.27 -0.03 14.99
C SER A 247 -8.55 -1.03 16.10
N LYS A 248 -9.67 -1.77 16.05
CA LYS A 248 -10.13 -2.71 17.09
C LYS A 248 -10.34 -2.01 18.45
N THR A 249 -10.96 -0.84 18.44
CA THR A 249 -11.34 -0.06 19.62
C THR A 249 -12.83 0.24 19.63
N GLU A 250 -13.39 0.61 20.79
CA GLU A 250 -14.82 0.91 20.92
C GLU A 250 -15.22 2.30 20.42
N PHE A 251 -14.39 3.32 20.67
CA PHE A 251 -14.73 4.71 20.38
C PHE A 251 -13.67 5.37 19.50
N GLY A 252 -14.12 6.17 18.53
CA GLY A 252 -13.31 7.08 17.74
C GLY A 252 -13.85 8.50 17.87
N ILE A 253 -12.96 9.48 18.06
CA ILE A 253 -13.31 10.88 18.25
C ILE A 253 -12.49 11.71 17.25
N GLY A 254 -13.15 12.09 16.15
CA GLY A 254 -12.55 12.86 15.07
C GLY A 254 -12.21 14.29 15.51
N VAL A 255 -10.98 14.70 15.18
CA VAL A 255 -10.42 16.01 15.53
C VAL A 255 -9.69 16.70 14.38
N SER A 256 -9.34 17.97 14.56
CA SER A 256 -8.73 18.83 13.53
C SER A 256 -7.33 18.40 13.08
N SER A 257 -6.55 17.71 13.92
CA SER A 257 -5.20 17.26 13.56
C SER A 257 -4.68 16.15 14.48
N GLY A 258 -3.57 15.51 14.12
CA GLY A 258 -2.88 14.58 15.03
C GLY A 258 -2.26 15.28 16.25
N THR A 259 -1.87 16.55 16.11
CA THR A 259 -1.43 17.39 17.23
C THR A 259 -2.58 17.61 18.22
N ASP A 260 -3.78 17.94 17.71
CA ASP A 260 -4.94 18.13 18.55
C ASP A 260 -5.41 16.81 19.17
N ALA A 261 -5.24 15.67 18.50
CA ALA A 261 -5.50 14.36 19.06
C ALA A 261 -4.68 14.12 20.34
N LEU A 262 -3.36 14.33 20.27
CA LEU A 262 -2.47 14.21 21.44
C LEU A 262 -2.80 15.24 22.52
N LEU A 263 -3.08 16.49 22.13
CA LEU A 263 -3.42 17.57 23.06
C LEU A 263 -4.70 17.23 23.84
N ILE A 264 -5.80 16.87 23.16
CA ILE A 264 -7.05 16.58 23.85
C ILE A 264 -6.99 15.29 24.66
N ALA A 265 -6.16 14.31 24.27
CA ALA A 265 -5.92 13.11 25.05
C ALA A 265 -5.24 13.45 26.38
N LEU A 266 -4.22 14.32 26.37
CA LEU A 266 -3.60 14.81 27.60
C LEU A 266 -4.56 15.66 28.45
N MET A 267 -5.37 16.52 27.83
CA MET A 267 -6.42 17.28 28.52
C MET A 267 -7.48 16.37 29.15
N ALA A 268 -7.83 15.26 28.51
CA ALA A 268 -8.78 14.29 29.05
C ALA A 268 -8.26 13.62 30.33
N LEU A 269 -6.93 13.50 30.48
CA LEU A 269 -6.27 13.02 31.69
C LEU A 269 -5.94 14.14 32.68
N ASP A 270 -6.40 15.37 32.44
CA ASP A 270 -6.13 16.55 33.26
C ASP A 270 -4.62 16.81 33.44
N VAL A 271 -3.81 16.52 32.41
CA VAL A 271 -2.37 16.81 32.42
C VAL A 271 -2.15 18.32 32.43
N GLY A 272 -1.30 18.80 33.34
CA GLY A 272 -1.04 20.23 33.50
C GLY A 272 0.26 20.57 34.23
N PRO A 273 0.36 21.80 34.77
CA PRO A 273 1.53 22.24 35.53
C PRO A 273 1.91 21.27 36.66
N GLY A 274 3.18 20.88 36.69
CA GLY A 274 3.72 19.97 37.70
C GLY A 274 3.68 18.49 37.31
N ASP A 275 2.91 18.12 36.28
CA ASP A 275 2.92 16.76 35.74
C ASP A 275 4.13 16.55 34.81
N GLU A 276 4.63 15.32 34.79
CA GLU A 276 5.65 14.84 33.87
C GLU A 276 5.04 13.83 32.88
N VAL A 277 5.44 13.95 31.62
CA VAL A 277 5.03 13.04 30.55
C VAL A 277 6.26 12.46 29.87
N ILE A 278 6.45 11.15 29.99
CA ILE A 278 7.58 10.45 29.38
C ILE A 278 7.33 10.27 27.87
N THR A 279 8.31 10.60 27.04
CA THR A 279 8.28 10.32 25.60
C THR A 279 9.72 10.20 25.04
N THR A 280 9.87 10.14 23.73
CA THR A 280 11.17 10.04 23.04
C THR A 280 11.69 11.40 22.59
N PRO A 281 13.02 11.65 22.63
CA PRO A 281 13.63 12.83 22.01
C PRO A 281 13.68 12.74 20.48
N PHE A 282 13.38 11.59 19.88
CA PHE A 282 13.40 11.39 18.43
C PHE A 282 11.99 11.09 17.90
N SER A 283 11.24 12.16 17.66
CA SER A 283 9.89 12.13 17.07
C SER A 283 9.59 13.47 16.39
N PHE A 284 8.41 13.58 15.77
CA PHE A 284 7.90 14.85 15.31
C PHE A 284 7.67 15.80 16.50
N PHE A 285 7.86 17.09 16.24
CA PHE A 285 7.72 18.16 17.24
C PHE A 285 6.43 18.11 18.04
N ALA A 286 5.30 17.75 17.40
CA ALA A 286 3.99 17.73 18.04
C ALA A 286 3.96 16.89 19.33
N THR A 287 4.64 15.74 19.38
CA THR A 287 4.61 14.82 20.53
C THR A 287 5.07 15.51 21.83
N ALA A 288 6.19 16.26 21.79
CA ALA A 288 6.67 17.02 22.95
C ALA A 288 6.01 18.39 23.07
N GLY A 289 5.68 19.04 21.94
CA GLY A 289 5.11 20.38 21.92
C GLY A 289 3.77 20.47 22.66
N VAL A 290 2.91 19.46 22.54
CA VAL A 290 1.61 19.45 23.25
C VAL A 290 1.75 19.30 24.76
N ILE A 291 2.79 18.59 25.23
CA ILE A 291 3.08 18.44 26.66
C ILE A 291 3.39 19.82 27.25
N SER A 292 4.34 20.54 26.63
CA SER A 292 4.69 21.90 27.06
C SER A 292 3.58 22.92 26.84
N ARG A 293 2.70 22.73 25.84
CA ARG A 293 1.51 23.59 25.63
C ARG A 293 0.54 23.54 26.82
N LEU A 294 0.52 22.42 27.55
CA LEU A 294 -0.25 22.25 28.79
C LEU A 294 0.53 22.67 30.05
N ASN A 295 1.74 23.23 29.88
CA ASN A 295 2.69 23.53 30.96
C ASN A 295 3.13 22.29 31.77
N ALA A 296 2.95 21.09 31.22
CA ALA A 296 3.56 19.88 31.74
C ALA A 296 5.02 19.75 31.26
N THR A 297 5.78 18.88 31.90
CA THR A 297 7.21 18.69 31.61
C THR A 297 7.42 17.44 30.75
N PRO A 298 7.91 17.55 29.51
CA PRO A 298 8.31 16.38 28.73
C PRO A 298 9.60 15.79 29.32
N VAL A 299 9.54 14.50 29.65
CA VAL A 299 10.68 13.71 30.13
C VAL A 299 11.11 12.78 29.00
N PHE A 300 12.35 12.95 28.52
CA PHE A 300 12.82 12.19 27.36
C PHE A 300 13.51 10.89 27.78
N VAL A 301 13.21 9.83 27.04
CA VAL A 301 13.84 8.51 27.12
C VAL A 301 14.35 8.15 25.73
N ASP A 302 15.61 7.73 25.66
CA ASP A 302 16.29 7.41 24.40
C ASP A 302 15.61 6.29 23.61
N VAL A 303 15.98 6.15 22.35
CA VAL A 303 15.39 5.17 21.41
C VAL A 303 16.22 3.91 21.30
N GLU A 304 15.60 2.86 20.77
CA GLU A 304 16.32 1.70 20.23
C GLU A 304 17.00 2.08 18.89
N PRO A 305 18.22 1.61 18.63
CA PRO A 305 19.01 2.00 17.45
C PRO A 305 18.44 1.53 16.10
N ASP A 306 17.60 0.49 16.10
CA ASP A 306 17.09 -0.18 14.91
C ASP A 306 15.65 0.20 14.54
N THR A 307 14.79 0.39 15.54
CA THR A 307 13.38 0.76 15.34
C THR A 307 13.13 2.26 15.49
N TYR A 308 14.03 2.99 16.14
CA TYR A 308 13.87 4.40 16.52
C TYR A 308 12.70 4.67 17.47
N ASN A 309 12.02 3.62 17.95
CA ASN A 309 11.00 3.74 18.97
C ASN A 309 11.66 3.83 20.35
N ILE A 310 10.94 4.42 21.30
CA ILE A 310 11.38 4.55 22.71
C ILE A 310 11.86 3.20 23.27
N ASP A 311 13.03 3.17 23.93
CA ASP A 311 13.57 1.96 24.55
C ASP A 311 12.85 1.67 25.87
N PRO A 312 12.03 0.60 25.96
CA PRO A 312 11.27 0.33 27.18
C PRO A 312 12.15 0.05 28.40
N LYS A 313 13.39 -0.42 28.20
CA LYS A 313 14.33 -0.73 29.28
C LYS A 313 14.80 0.53 30.01
N LYS A 314 14.73 1.69 29.35
CA LYS A 314 15.16 2.98 29.90
C LYS A 314 14.01 3.77 30.54
N ILE A 315 12.75 3.36 30.34
CA ILE A 315 11.57 4.10 30.83
C ILE A 315 11.50 4.13 32.36
N GLU A 316 11.66 2.98 33.02
CA GLU A 316 11.42 2.88 34.46
C GLU A 316 12.37 3.79 35.27
N ALA A 317 13.59 4.04 34.77
CA ALA A 317 14.55 4.94 35.40
C ALA A 317 14.19 6.43 35.28
N ALA A 318 13.29 6.79 34.36
CA ALA A 318 12.83 8.17 34.15
C ALA A 318 11.55 8.50 34.92
N ILE A 319 10.95 7.52 35.60
CA ILE A 319 9.71 7.72 36.37
C ILE A 319 10.00 8.44 37.68
N THR A 320 9.16 9.42 38.00
CA THR A 320 9.10 10.11 39.28
C THR A 320 7.67 10.12 39.81
N ASP A 321 7.46 10.63 41.03
CA ASP A 321 6.11 10.82 41.61
C ASP A 321 5.24 11.82 40.82
N LYS A 322 5.83 12.58 39.89
CA LYS A 322 5.12 13.50 38.99
C LYS A 322 4.75 12.87 37.65
N THR A 323 5.30 11.70 37.33
CA THR A 323 5.06 11.04 36.05
C THR A 323 3.63 10.56 35.98
N LYS A 324 2.89 11.06 34.99
CA LYS A 324 1.46 10.79 34.82
C LYS A 324 1.12 10.05 33.54
N VAL A 325 1.89 10.26 32.48
CA VAL A 325 1.64 9.67 31.16
C VAL A 325 2.96 9.21 30.51
N ILE A 326 2.91 8.11 29.76
CA ILE A 326 3.93 7.73 28.79
C ILE A 326 3.32 7.84 27.37
N ILE A 327 4.00 8.54 26.47
CA ILE A 327 3.65 8.65 25.05
C ILE A 327 4.69 7.91 24.20
N PRO A 328 4.52 6.59 23.95
CA PRO A 328 5.28 5.92 22.91
C PRO A 328 4.83 6.40 21.53
N VAL A 329 5.81 6.60 20.65
CA VAL A 329 5.57 6.91 19.24
C VAL A 329 5.75 5.63 18.43
N HIS A 330 4.87 5.40 17.46
CA HIS A 330 5.02 4.30 16.49
C HIS A 330 5.67 4.84 15.22
N LEU A 331 6.97 5.08 15.31
CA LEU A 331 7.70 5.85 14.33
C LEU A 331 7.86 5.09 13.01
N PHE A 332 7.73 5.81 11.91
CA PHE A 332 7.87 5.35 10.52
C PHE A 332 6.92 4.22 10.09
N GLY A 333 5.94 3.86 10.92
CA GLY A 333 4.93 2.84 10.63
C GLY A 333 5.24 1.46 11.20
N GLN A 334 6.05 1.39 12.26
CA GLN A 334 6.21 0.20 13.09
C GLN A 334 5.87 0.55 14.53
N MET A 335 5.08 -0.31 15.19
CA MET A 335 4.71 -0.12 16.58
C MET A 335 5.94 -0.21 17.50
N ALA A 336 5.91 0.58 18.58
CA ALA A 336 6.83 0.43 19.70
C ALA A 336 6.60 -0.92 20.39
N ASP A 337 7.55 -1.34 21.22
CA ASP A 337 7.42 -2.56 22.02
C ASP A 337 6.46 -2.32 23.20
N MET A 338 5.17 -2.48 22.94
CA MET A 338 4.10 -2.03 23.83
C MET A 338 3.92 -2.90 25.08
N ASP A 339 4.19 -4.21 25.04
CA ASP A 339 3.96 -5.06 26.21
C ASP A 339 4.84 -4.68 27.42
N PRO A 340 6.16 -4.46 27.26
CA PRO A 340 7.00 -3.91 28.32
C PRO A 340 6.52 -2.54 28.81
N ILE A 341 6.09 -1.66 27.90
CA ILE A 341 5.61 -0.31 28.23
C ILE A 341 4.35 -0.40 29.09
N MET A 342 3.36 -1.20 28.68
CA MET A 342 2.13 -1.41 29.43
C MET A 342 2.38 -2.06 30.80
N LYS A 343 3.36 -2.98 30.89
CA LYS A 343 3.75 -3.59 32.17
C LYS A 343 4.32 -2.55 33.14
N ILE A 344 5.20 -1.66 32.66
CA ILE A 344 5.77 -0.57 33.46
C ILE A 344 4.66 0.40 33.88
N ALA A 345 3.83 0.84 32.93
CA ALA A 345 2.73 1.77 33.17
C ALA A 345 1.77 1.25 34.24
N LYS A 346 1.36 -0.03 34.14
CA LYS A 346 0.50 -0.68 35.13
C LYS A 346 1.14 -0.78 36.52
N LYS A 347 2.44 -1.07 36.60
CA LYS A 347 3.17 -1.16 37.87
C LYS A 347 3.17 0.16 38.63
N HIS A 348 3.25 1.28 37.90
CA HIS A 348 3.37 2.63 38.47
C HIS A 348 2.08 3.46 38.39
N ASN A 349 0.96 2.86 37.95
CA ASN A 349 -0.33 3.54 37.75
C ASN A 349 -0.23 4.78 36.85
N ILE A 350 0.49 4.64 35.73
CA ILE A 350 0.72 5.67 34.72
C ILE A 350 -0.15 5.37 33.49
N TYR A 351 -0.73 6.40 32.88
CA TYR A 351 -1.50 6.24 31.64
C TYR A 351 -0.58 6.13 30.41
N VAL A 352 -1.06 5.48 29.35
CA VAL A 352 -0.35 5.35 28.08
C VAL A 352 -1.17 5.95 26.94
N ILE A 353 -0.59 6.90 26.21
CA ILE A 353 -1.17 7.46 24.99
C ILE A 353 -0.30 7.06 23.80
N GLU A 354 -0.79 6.26 22.88
CA GLU A 354 -0.06 5.90 21.66
C GLU A 354 -0.06 7.09 20.68
N ASP A 355 1.11 7.62 20.33
CA ASP A 355 1.27 8.46 19.13
C ASP A 355 1.41 7.55 17.90
N ALA A 356 0.25 7.24 17.31
CA ALA A 356 0.11 6.39 16.13
C ALA A 356 -0.05 7.20 14.83
N ALA A 357 0.35 8.49 14.83
CA ALA A 357 0.22 9.39 13.69
C ALA A 357 0.97 8.93 12.42
N GLN A 358 1.86 7.95 12.53
CA GLN A 358 2.58 7.33 11.41
C GLN A 358 2.28 5.83 11.27
N ALA A 359 1.31 5.27 11.98
CA ALA A 359 1.20 3.82 12.16
C ALA A 359 -0.21 3.24 11.99
N ILE A 360 -1.20 3.98 11.50
CA ILE A 360 -2.53 3.42 11.22
C ILE A 360 -2.43 2.18 10.32
N GLY A 361 -2.95 1.05 10.81
CA GLY A 361 -2.86 -0.26 10.15
C GLY A 361 -1.66 -1.12 10.54
N SER A 362 -0.72 -0.59 11.33
CA SER A 362 0.35 -1.42 11.92
C SER A 362 -0.22 -2.39 12.93
N GLU A 363 0.41 -3.55 13.04
CA GLU A 363 0.02 -4.60 13.99
C GLU A 363 1.21 -5.03 14.83
N TYR A 364 0.94 -5.21 16.11
CA TYR A 364 1.84 -5.79 17.07
C TYR A 364 1.99 -7.30 16.82
N ALA A 365 2.94 -7.97 17.49
CA ALA A 365 3.25 -9.38 17.25
C ALA A 365 2.06 -10.35 17.37
N ASP A 366 1.02 -9.97 18.11
CA ASP A 366 -0.19 -10.76 18.36
C ASP A 366 -1.43 -10.25 17.58
N GLY A 367 -1.25 -9.31 16.66
CA GLY A 367 -2.32 -8.77 15.82
C GLY A 367 -3.16 -7.66 16.47
N ARG A 368 -2.83 -7.20 17.69
CA ARG A 368 -3.37 -5.93 18.21
C ARG A 368 -2.90 -4.78 17.31
N ARG A 369 -3.78 -3.80 17.08
CA ARG A 369 -3.52 -2.71 16.14
C ARG A 369 -2.98 -1.47 16.85
N ALA A 370 -2.20 -0.68 16.13
CA ALA A 370 -1.75 0.61 16.61
C ALA A 370 -2.93 1.45 17.13
N GLY A 371 -2.76 2.07 18.29
CA GLY A 371 -3.79 2.88 18.95
C GLY A 371 -4.77 2.09 19.82
N SER A 372 -4.68 0.76 19.87
CA SER A 372 -5.62 -0.11 20.60
C SER A 372 -5.04 -0.71 21.89
N ILE A 373 -3.79 -0.41 22.24
CA ILE A 373 -3.06 -1.08 23.33
C ILE A 373 -2.99 -0.20 24.58
N GLY A 374 -2.74 1.10 24.41
CA GLY A 374 -2.75 2.09 25.48
C GLY A 374 -4.15 2.47 25.93
N ASP A 375 -4.24 3.47 26.80
CA ASP A 375 -5.53 4.05 27.24
C ASP A 375 -6.21 4.84 26.13
N MET A 376 -5.41 5.50 25.28
CA MET A 376 -5.85 6.22 24.09
C MET A 376 -4.82 6.09 22.95
N GLY A 377 -5.30 6.01 21.71
CA GLY A 377 -4.47 6.08 20.51
C GLY A 377 -4.75 7.36 19.72
N CYS A 378 -3.70 7.99 19.20
CA CYS A 378 -3.82 9.24 18.45
C CYS A 378 -3.35 9.05 17.00
N PHE A 379 -4.21 9.40 16.04
CA PHE A 379 -3.93 9.35 14.61
C PHE A 379 -3.88 10.74 13.98
N SER A 380 -3.09 10.85 12.92
CA SER A 380 -3.08 11.99 12.01
C SER A 380 -3.54 11.52 10.63
N PHE A 381 -4.39 12.32 10.00
CA PHE A 381 -4.81 12.16 8.62
C PHE A 381 -4.32 13.33 7.75
N PHE A 382 -3.17 13.92 8.11
CA PHE A 382 -2.50 14.91 7.26
C PHE A 382 -2.25 14.32 5.85
N PRO A 383 -2.27 15.10 4.76
CA PRO A 383 -2.35 14.55 3.40
C PRO A 383 -1.22 13.56 3.02
N SER A 384 -0.04 13.68 3.62
CA SER A 384 1.10 12.78 3.36
C SER A 384 1.13 11.50 4.20
N LYS A 385 0.17 11.28 5.12
CA LYS A 385 0.07 10.04 5.92
C LYS A 385 -0.40 8.86 5.07
N ASN A 386 -0.19 7.63 5.56
CA ASN A 386 -0.67 6.42 4.87
C ASN A 386 -2.18 6.46 4.61
N LEU A 387 -2.93 7.03 5.56
CA LEU A 387 -4.32 7.44 5.37
C LEU A 387 -4.42 8.96 5.54
N GLY A 388 -4.23 9.72 4.47
CA GLY A 388 -4.35 11.18 4.47
C GLY A 388 -5.66 11.69 3.87
N GLY A 389 -6.23 12.76 4.44
CA GLY A 389 -7.30 13.56 3.85
C GLY A 389 -6.81 14.55 2.80
N PHE A 390 -7.61 15.57 2.51
CA PHE A 390 -7.26 16.71 1.64
C PHE A 390 -6.82 17.95 2.43
N GLY A 391 -6.71 17.84 3.75
CA GLY A 391 -6.25 18.88 4.65
C GLY A 391 -5.84 18.28 5.99
N ASP A 392 -5.79 19.13 7.03
CA ASP A 392 -5.55 18.67 8.40
C ASP A 392 -6.76 17.89 8.94
N ALA A 393 -6.45 16.78 9.60
CA ALA A 393 -7.41 15.96 10.32
C ALA A 393 -6.66 15.01 11.26
N GLY A 394 -7.35 14.52 12.29
CA GLY A 394 -6.85 13.52 13.22
C GLY A 394 -7.98 12.81 13.95
N MET A 395 -7.62 11.88 14.83
CA MET A 395 -8.58 11.15 15.65
C MET A 395 -7.93 10.65 16.93
N VAL A 396 -8.71 10.63 18.01
CA VAL A 396 -8.41 9.84 19.21
C VAL A 396 -9.26 8.58 19.20
N VAL A 397 -8.67 7.43 19.47
CA VAL A 397 -9.40 6.16 19.70
C VAL A 397 -9.21 5.70 21.14
N THR A 398 -10.21 5.04 21.72
CA THR A 398 -10.13 4.49 23.08
C THR A 398 -11.18 3.40 23.30
N ASN A 399 -10.95 2.55 24.29
CA ASN A 399 -11.93 1.59 24.82
C ASN A 399 -12.62 2.10 26.10
N ASN A 400 -12.24 3.28 26.60
CA ASN A 400 -12.78 3.82 27.84
C ASN A 400 -13.89 4.83 27.54
N LYS A 401 -15.14 4.47 27.84
CA LYS A 401 -16.31 5.34 27.63
C LYS A 401 -16.19 6.68 28.37
N ILE A 402 -15.65 6.70 29.59
CA ILE A 402 -15.52 7.94 30.39
C ILE A 402 -14.55 8.91 29.69
N LEU A 403 -13.45 8.39 29.15
CA LEU A 403 -12.51 9.19 28.35
C LEU A 403 -13.17 9.66 27.06
N ALA A 404 -13.86 8.78 26.33
CA ALA A 404 -14.57 9.13 25.10
C ALA A 404 -15.58 10.27 25.32
N ASP A 405 -16.43 10.18 26.35
CA ASP A 405 -17.40 11.22 26.70
C ASP A 405 -16.70 12.56 26.99
N LYS A 406 -15.57 12.55 27.69
CA LYS A 406 -14.78 13.76 27.98
C LYS A 406 -14.15 14.34 26.70
N LEU A 407 -13.63 13.50 25.81
CA LEU A 407 -13.05 13.92 24.52
C LEU A 407 -14.09 14.56 23.61
N TYR A 408 -15.32 14.02 23.56
CA TYR A 408 -16.43 14.62 22.81
C TYR A 408 -16.78 16.03 23.28
N LYS A 409 -16.77 16.26 24.60
CA LYS A 409 -16.92 17.61 25.16
C LYS A 409 -15.74 18.50 24.77
N LEU A 410 -14.51 18.04 25.02
CA LEU A 410 -13.29 18.82 24.80
C LEU A 410 -13.15 19.34 23.36
N ARG A 411 -13.49 18.53 22.35
CA ARG A 411 -13.39 18.96 20.93
C ARG A 411 -14.38 20.05 20.52
N VAL A 412 -15.43 20.28 21.32
CA VAL A 412 -16.46 21.31 21.08
C VAL A 412 -16.51 22.30 22.23
N HIS A 413 -15.37 22.94 22.54
CA HIS A 413 -15.24 23.97 23.58
C HIS A 413 -15.66 23.51 24.99
N GLY A 414 -15.67 22.21 25.26
CA GLY A 414 -16.16 21.64 26.51
C GLY A 414 -17.67 21.78 26.73
N SER A 415 -18.44 21.97 25.65
CA SER A 415 -19.87 22.26 25.72
C SER A 415 -20.70 20.97 25.82
N GLU A 416 -21.54 20.86 26.86
CA GLU A 416 -22.65 19.88 26.94
C GLU A 416 -23.67 20.31 28.02
N PRO A 417 -24.92 20.67 27.65
CA PRO A 417 -25.45 20.85 26.30
C PRO A 417 -24.88 22.12 25.60
N LYS A 418 -25.34 22.42 24.38
CA LYS A 418 -24.91 23.58 23.58
C LYS A 418 -25.00 24.88 24.40
N TYR A 419 -23.93 25.69 24.38
CA TYR A 419 -23.75 26.94 25.14
C TYR A 419 -23.50 26.80 26.65
N TYR A 420 -23.46 25.57 27.17
CA TYR A 420 -23.11 25.31 28.57
C TYR A 420 -21.78 24.55 28.61
N HIS A 421 -20.77 25.16 29.21
CA HIS A 421 -19.38 24.66 29.18
C HIS A 421 -19.02 24.06 30.54
N GLN A 422 -18.88 22.73 30.60
CA GLN A 422 -18.56 22.01 31.85
C GLN A 422 -17.05 21.99 32.15
N ILE A 423 -16.24 22.01 31.08
CA ILE A 423 -14.78 21.97 31.11
C ILE A 423 -14.24 22.94 30.06
N ILE A 424 -12.97 23.33 30.15
CA ILE A 424 -12.34 24.16 29.14
C ILE A 424 -11.84 23.25 28.01
N GLY A 425 -12.53 23.29 26.87
CA GLY A 425 -12.12 22.63 25.63
C GLY A 425 -11.65 23.62 24.56
N GLY A 426 -11.59 23.17 23.31
CA GLY A 426 -11.25 24.00 22.15
C GLY A 426 -12.10 23.71 20.94
N ASN A 427 -11.84 24.42 19.84
CA ASN A 427 -12.39 24.06 18.53
C ASN A 427 -11.43 23.07 17.87
N PHE A 428 -11.63 21.79 18.13
CA PHE A 428 -10.75 20.73 17.61
C PHE A 428 -11.51 19.82 16.65
N ARG A 429 -12.54 20.30 15.97
CA ARG A 429 -13.43 19.44 15.17
C ARG A 429 -12.79 19.06 13.84
N ILE A 430 -13.09 17.84 13.37
CA ILE A 430 -12.86 17.46 11.97
C ILE A 430 -14.06 17.89 11.11
N ASP A 431 -13.78 18.34 9.88
CA ASP A 431 -14.82 18.71 8.92
C ASP A 431 -15.42 17.49 8.21
N ALA A 432 -16.70 17.57 7.83
CA ALA A 432 -17.41 16.52 7.10
C ALA A 432 -16.74 16.18 5.75
N LEU A 433 -16.15 17.18 5.09
CA LEU A 433 -15.40 16.99 3.83
C LEU A 433 -14.19 16.08 4.03
N GLN A 434 -13.40 16.32 5.08
CA GLN A 434 -12.25 15.48 5.40
C GLN A 434 -12.72 14.08 5.80
N ALA A 435 -13.75 14.01 6.64
CA ALA A 435 -14.27 12.74 7.12
C ALA A 435 -14.72 11.82 5.98
N ALA A 436 -15.43 12.37 4.99
CA ALA A 436 -15.87 11.63 3.81
C ALA A 436 -14.70 11.12 2.94
N VAL A 437 -13.71 11.98 2.67
CA VAL A 437 -12.53 11.59 1.87
C VAL A 437 -11.75 10.49 2.57
N ILE A 438 -11.49 10.65 3.87
CA ILE A 438 -10.75 9.67 4.67
C ILE A 438 -11.52 8.34 4.74
N SER A 439 -12.85 8.39 4.91
CA SER A 439 -13.71 7.20 4.93
C SER A 439 -13.61 6.40 3.63
N ILE A 440 -13.61 7.06 2.46
CA ILE A 440 -13.43 6.39 1.16
C ILE A 440 -12.02 5.80 1.03
N LYS A 441 -10.99 6.55 1.46
CA LYS A 441 -9.60 6.10 1.36
C LYS A 441 -9.28 4.94 2.31
N LEU A 442 -10.00 4.82 3.42
CA LEU A 442 -9.83 3.73 4.39
C LEU A 442 -10.07 2.36 3.75
N ASP A 443 -11.03 2.25 2.81
CA ASP A 443 -11.33 1.02 2.06
C ASP A 443 -10.10 0.46 1.31
N TYR A 444 -9.09 1.30 1.03
CA TYR A 444 -7.89 0.97 0.25
C TYR A 444 -6.62 0.86 1.10
N LEU A 445 -6.68 1.24 2.39
CA LEU A 445 -5.50 1.41 3.23
C LEU A 445 -4.66 0.13 3.37
N ASP A 446 -5.31 -1.03 3.51
CA ASP A 446 -4.60 -2.30 3.62
C ASP A 446 -3.85 -2.62 2.32
N ASN A 447 -4.50 -2.50 1.17
CA ASN A 447 -3.87 -2.72 -0.13
C ASN A 447 -2.68 -1.77 -0.38
N TRP A 448 -2.82 -0.51 0.02
CA TRP A 448 -1.71 0.46 -0.04
C TRP A 448 -0.56 0.10 0.89
N SER A 449 -0.86 -0.38 2.09
CA SER A 449 0.15 -0.82 3.05
C SER A 449 0.91 -2.04 2.51
N GLU A 450 0.22 -3.00 1.90
CA GLU A 450 0.86 -4.14 1.22
C GLU A 450 1.72 -3.71 0.02
N GLY A 451 1.26 -2.72 -0.75
CA GLY A 451 2.07 -2.14 -1.83
C GLY A 451 3.36 -1.48 -1.33
N ARG A 452 3.30 -0.74 -0.22
CA ARG A 452 4.47 -0.15 0.45
C ARG A 452 5.41 -1.25 0.97
N LEU A 453 4.88 -2.29 1.60
CA LEU A 453 5.68 -3.44 2.07
C LEU A 453 6.40 -4.13 0.91
N ALA A 454 5.71 -4.41 -0.20
CA ALA A 454 6.31 -5.02 -1.39
C ALA A 454 7.45 -4.15 -1.95
N ASN A 455 7.24 -2.84 -2.02
CA ASN A 455 8.25 -1.88 -2.48
C ASN A 455 9.46 -1.81 -1.52
N ALA A 456 9.23 -1.87 -0.21
CA ALA A 456 10.28 -1.89 0.81
C ALA A 456 11.13 -3.17 0.72
N LEU A 457 10.50 -4.34 0.54
CA LEU A 457 11.20 -5.61 0.37
C LEU A 457 12.03 -5.63 -0.93
N ASP A 458 11.51 -5.07 -2.02
CA ASP A 458 12.27 -4.91 -3.27
C ASP A 458 13.50 -4.01 -3.06
N TYR A 459 13.37 -2.88 -2.36
CA TYR A 459 14.51 -2.05 -1.99
C TYR A 459 15.56 -2.82 -1.19
N MET A 460 15.15 -3.50 -0.11
CA MET A 460 16.07 -4.28 0.73
C MET A 460 16.84 -5.33 -0.09
N ASN A 461 16.16 -6.02 -1.02
CA ASN A 461 16.80 -6.99 -1.90
C ASN A 461 17.79 -6.33 -2.87
N ARG A 462 17.47 -5.16 -3.43
CA ARG A 462 18.36 -4.42 -4.33
C ARG A 462 19.59 -3.86 -3.62
N PHE A 463 19.43 -3.33 -2.40
CA PHE A 463 20.55 -2.93 -1.55
C PHE A 463 21.52 -4.09 -1.33
N LYS A 464 21.00 -5.27 -0.96
CA LYS A 464 21.78 -6.51 -0.80
C LYS A 464 22.47 -6.95 -2.09
N ALA A 465 21.75 -6.95 -3.21
CA ALA A 465 22.29 -7.36 -4.51
C ALA A 465 23.48 -6.49 -4.96
N LYS A 466 23.54 -5.22 -4.51
CA LYS A 466 24.65 -4.31 -4.76
C LYS A 466 25.67 -4.22 -3.62
N ASN A 467 25.57 -5.07 -2.59
CA ASN A 467 26.39 -5.04 -1.38
C ASN A 467 26.37 -3.68 -0.63
N LEU A 468 25.32 -2.88 -0.81
CA LEU A 468 25.18 -1.58 -0.17
C LEU A 468 24.70 -1.69 1.29
N ASP A 469 24.08 -2.81 1.65
CA ASP A 469 23.62 -3.11 3.03
C ASP A 469 24.77 -3.26 4.05
N LYS A 470 26.02 -3.28 3.57
CA LYS A 470 27.23 -3.21 4.39
C LYS A 470 27.70 -1.77 4.66
N ILE A 471 27.18 -0.80 3.91
CA ILE A 471 27.59 0.61 3.92
C ILE A 471 26.47 1.49 4.49
N VAL A 472 25.22 1.13 4.21
CA VAL A 472 24.04 1.80 4.75
C VAL A 472 23.22 0.82 5.60
N SER A 473 22.72 1.29 6.74
CA SER A 473 21.80 0.49 7.55
C SER A 473 20.39 0.60 6.97
N LEU A 474 19.70 -0.53 6.88
CA LEU A 474 18.34 -0.63 6.36
C LEU A 474 17.33 -0.68 7.52
N PRO A 475 16.06 -0.28 7.30
CA PRO A 475 15.03 -0.37 8.34
C PRO A 475 14.75 -1.84 8.70
N VAL A 476 14.45 -2.09 9.97
CA VAL A 476 14.18 -3.44 10.51
C VAL A 476 12.68 -3.68 10.66
N ILE A 477 12.21 -4.83 10.17
CA ILE A 477 10.87 -5.35 10.45
C ILE A 477 10.97 -6.30 11.65
N ARG A 478 10.34 -5.95 12.78
CA ARG A 478 10.29 -6.83 13.94
C ARG A 478 9.53 -8.11 13.62
N LYS A 479 9.99 -9.23 14.18
CA LYS A 479 9.38 -10.54 13.95
C LYS A 479 7.90 -10.53 14.34
N ASN A 480 7.03 -11.00 13.44
CA ASN A 480 5.57 -11.06 13.58
C ASN A 480 4.85 -9.71 13.66
N TYR A 481 5.55 -8.57 13.54
CA TYR A 481 4.90 -7.27 13.46
C TYR A 481 4.47 -7.00 12.01
N ARG A 482 3.41 -6.21 11.84
CA ARG A 482 3.06 -5.62 10.54
C ARG A 482 3.59 -4.20 10.47
N HIS A 483 4.64 -4.00 9.68
CA HIS A 483 5.21 -2.69 9.40
C HIS A 483 4.60 -2.11 8.11
N ILE A 484 3.95 -0.94 8.21
CA ILE A 484 3.22 -0.31 7.09
C ILE A 484 4.04 0.72 6.30
N PHE A 485 5.32 0.88 6.64
CA PHE A 485 6.29 1.77 5.99
C PHE A 485 5.71 3.14 5.64
N ASN A 486 5.35 3.93 6.67
CA ASN A 486 5.08 5.35 6.46
C ASN A 486 6.30 6.04 5.87
N GLN A 487 7.49 5.65 6.33
CA GLN A 487 8.77 6.04 5.77
C GLN A 487 9.65 4.80 5.56
N PHE A 488 10.50 4.83 4.53
CA PHE A 488 11.59 3.87 4.34
C PHE A 488 12.89 4.61 4.62
N VAL A 489 13.40 4.45 5.84
CA VAL A 489 14.52 5.24 6.37
C VAL A 489 15.78 4.39 6.38
N ILE A 490 16.79 4.83 5.63
CA ILE A 490 18.15 4.29 5.71
C ILE A 490 19.01 5.14 6.66
N ARG A 491 20.11 4.58 7.16
CA ARG A 491 21.13 5.34 7.90
C ARG A 491 22.47 5.32 7.18
N THR A 492 23.14 6.47 7.15
CA THR A 492 24.52 6.57 6.68
C THR A 492 25.24 7.76 7.31
N GLN A 493 26.54 7.62 7.56
CA GLN A 493 27.37 8.74 8.03
C GLN A 493 27.57 9.83 6.97
N LYS A 494 27.31 9.53 5.69
CA LYS A 494 27.39 10.48 4.58
C LYS A 494 26.01 11.08 4.23
N ARG A 495 25.13 11.24 5.22
CA ARG A 495 23.70 11.55 5.03
C ARG A 495 23.46 12.78 4.17
N ASP A 496 24.06 13.92 4.56
CA ASP A 496 23.86 15.20 3.87
C ASP A 496 24.41 15.16 2.43
N ALA A 497 25.62 14.62 2.26
CA ALA A 497 26.23 14.46 0.93
C ALA A 497 25.41 13.53 0.01
N LEU A 498 24.84 12.45 0.56
CA LEU A 498 23.95 11.57 -0.19
C LEU A 498 22.63 12.26 -0.54
N LEU A 499 22.03 13.00 0.40
CA LEU A 499 20.81 13.76 0.15
C LEU A 499 21.00 14.75 -1.02
N ASP A 500 22.08 15.52 -1.00
CA ASP A 500 22.40 16.47 -2.07
C ASP A 500 22.61 15.76 -3.41
N PHE A 501 23.32 14.63 -3.41
CA PHE A 501 23.54 13.83 -4.60
C PHE A 501 22.23 13.29 -5.19
N LEU A 502 21.32 12.76 -4.35
CA LEU A 502 20.02 12.25 -4.79
C LEU A 502 19.11 13.36 -5.32
N ARG A 503 19.12 14.55 -4.70
CA ARG A 503 18.38 15.73 -5.18
C ARG A 503 18.87 16.20 -6.55
N GLN A 504 20.19 16.21 -6.79
CA GLN A 504 20.75 16.51 -8.11
C GLN A 504 20.28 15.53 -9.20
N HIS A 505 19.99 14.29 -8.81
CA HIS A 505 19.44 13.24 -9.67
C HIS A 505 17.91 13.19 -9.71
N LYS A 506 17.23 14.23 -9.18
CA LYS A 506 15.76 14.38 -9.14
C LYS A 506 15.05 13.25 -8.39
N ILE A 507 15.68 12.73 -7.34
CA ILE A 507 15.07 11.78 -6.40
C ILE A 507 14.65 12.56 -5.16
N GLY A 508 13.36 12.51 -4.84
CA GLY A 508 12.80 13.09 -3.63
C GLY A 508 13.26 12.31 -2.41
N CYS A 509 13.91 12.96 -1.47
CA CYS A 509 14.32 12.38 -0.20
C CYS A 509 14.15 13.43 0.89
N GLU A 510 13.98 12.98 2.13
CA GLU A 510 13.80 13.91 3.26
C GLU A 510 14.40 13.40 4.56
N ILE A 511 14.63 14.34 5.49
CA ILE A 511 15.20 14.04 6.81
C ILE A 511 14.10 14.10 7.87
N TYR A 512 13.84 12.96 8.51
CA TYR A 512 12.95 12.85 9.67
C TYR A 512 13.74 12.29 10.86
N TYR A 513 14.35 13.09 11.73
CA TYR A 513 14.38 14.57 11.77
C TYR A 513 15.82 15.03 12.00
N PRO A 514 16.21 16.23 11.53
CA PRO A 514 17.62 16.67 11.59
C PRO A 514 18.08 17.09 12.98
N VAL A 515 17.15 17.36 13.91
CA VAL A 515 17.44 17.80 15.28
C VAL A 515 16.49 17.10 16.25
N THR A 516 17.05 16.46 17.27
CA THR A 516 16.28 15.82 18.35
C THR A 516 15.53 16.85 19.17
N LEU A 517 14.38 16.47 19.74
CA LEU A 517 13.51 17.35 20.51
C LEU A 517 14.25 17.95 21.71
N ASN A 518 15.05 17.19 22.45
CA ASN A 518 15.84 17.71 23.58
C ASN A 518 16.84 18.81 23.19
N ASN A 519 17.21 18.92 21.91
CA ASN A 519 18.14 19.92 21.39
C ASN A 519 17.45 21.08 20.67
N GLN A 520 16.11 21.11 20.62
CA GLN A 520 15.37 22.27 20.10
C GLN A 520 15.45 23.44 21.09
N GLU A 521 15.59 24.65 20.57
CA GLU A 521 15.78 25.87 21.38
C GLU A 521 14.65 26.07 22.42
N CYS A 522 13.41 25.79 22.05
CA CYS A 522 12.25 25.92 22.93
C CYS A 522 12.24 24.95 24.12
N PHE A 523 13.07 23.90 24.08
CA PHE A 523 13.22 22.91 25.16
C PHE A 523 14.52 23.09 25.95
N SER A 524 15.29 24.15 25.69
CA SER A 524 16.56 24.44 26.39
C SER A 524 16.43 24.55 27.91
N SER A 525 15.28 25.02 28.41
CA SER A 525 14.98 25.14 29.85
C SER A 525 14.88 23.80 30.58
N LEU A 526 14.69 22.68 29.86
CA LEU A 526 14.68 21.33 30.44
C LEU A 526 16.07 20.87 30.90
N GLY A 527 17.13 21.56 30.51
CA GLY A 527 18.48 21.34 31.03
C GLY A 527 19.23 20.14 30.45
N TYR A 528 18.65 19.43 29.48
CA TYR A 528 19.34 18.35 28.77
C TYR A 528 20.62 18.85 28.08
N LYS A 529 21.61 17.96 27.98
CA LYS A 529 22.89 18.22 27.34
C LYS A 529 23.05 17.35 26.10
N LYS A 530 23.77 17.86 25.11
CA LYS A 530 24.21 17.07 23.95
C LYS A 530 24.94 15.81 24.46
N GLY A 531 24.62 14.66 23.88
CA GLY A 531 25.11 13.34 24.29
C GLY A 531 24.22 12.64 25.33
N GLY A 532 23.17 13.29 25.83
CA GLY A 532 22.23 12.68 26.79
C GLY A 532 21.36 11.57 26.20
N PHE A 533 21.17 11.59 24.88
CA PHE A 533 20.38 10.60 24.13
C PHE A 533 21.16 10.13 22.90
N PRO A 534 22.21 9.32 23.11
CA PRO A 534 23.18 9.01 22.05
C PRO A 534 22.55 8.33 20.83
N GLU A 535 21.57 7.45 21.00
CA GLU A 535 20.96 6.76 19.85
C GLU A 535 20.05 7.69 19.05
N ALA A 536 19.26 8.52 19.73
CA ALA A 536 18.43 9.55 19.10
C ALA A 536 19.27 10.60 18.35
N GLU A 537 20.34 11.11 18.96
CA GLU A 537 21.22 12.10 18.35
C GLU A 537 21.94 11.51 17.13
N LYS A 538 22.45 10.28 17.25
CA LYS A 538 23.05 9.57 16.13
C LYS A 538 22.04 9.30 15.01
N ALA A 539 20.79 8.96 15.34
CA ALA A 539 19.75 8.82 14.33
C ALA A 539 19.51 10.14 13.59
N ALA A 540 19.39 11.27 14.29
CA ALA A 540 19.17 12.58 13.66
C ALA A 540 20.28 12.98 12.65
N GLU A 541 21.52 12.60 12.93
CA GLU A 541 22.67 12.85 12.06
C GLU A 541 22.70 11.91 10.83
N GLU A 542 22.15 10.69 10.93
CA GLU A 542 22.36 9.63 9.94
C GLU A 542 21.13 9.26 9.08
N VAL A 543 19.91 9.56 9.53
CA VAL A 543 18.68 9.12 8.85
C VAL A 543 18.40 9.86 7.55
N LEU A 544 17.95 9.11 6.54
CA LEU A 544 17.47 9.61 5.26
C LEU A 544 16.27 8.79 4.78
N ALA A 545 15.13 9.44 4.58
CA ALA A 545 13.93 8.81 4.05
C ALA A 545 13.97 8.79 2.51
N LEU A 546 13.79 7.61 1.94
CA LEU A 546 13.67 7.38 0.50
C LEU A 546 12.19 7.33 0.07
N PRO A 547 11.88 7.56 -1.21
CA PRO A 547 10.52 7.41 -1.74
C PRO A 547 9.96 6.03 -1.42
N ILE A 548 8.81 5.99 -0.74
CA ILE A 548 8.06 4.77 -0.50
C ILE A 548 6.57 5.07 -0.55
N TYR A 549 5.91 4.63 -1.61
CA TYR A 549 4.46 4.75 -1.78
C TYR A 549 3.97 3.64 -2.72
N PRO A 550 2.67 3.28 -2.69
CA PRO A 550 2.15 2.12 -3.43
C PRO A 550 2.41 2.19 -4.94
N GLU A 551 2.25 3.38 -5.53
CA GLU A 551 2.35 3.63 -6.96
C GLU A 551 3.81 3.77 -7.46
N LEU A 552 4.80 3.70 -6.58
CA LEU A 552 6.22 3.81 -6.92
C LEU A 552 6.62 2.63 -7.81
N THR A 553 7.13 2.89 -9.02
CA THR A 553 7.38 1.83 -10.01
C THR A 553 8.70 1.08 -9.78
N THR A 554 8.83 -0.10 -10.39
CA THR A 554 10.05 -0.91 -10.33
C THR A 554 11.25 -0.17 -10.92
N GLU A 555 11.04 0.57 -12.01
CA GLU A 555 12.06 1.38 -12.67
C GLU A 555 12.52 2.54 -11.79
N GLN A 556 11.57 3.20 -11.10
CA GLN A 556 11.90 4.26 -10.15
C GLN A 556 12.72 3.71 -8.97
N ARG A 557 12.32 2.56 -8.39
CA ARG A 557 13.09 1.92 -7.31
C ARG A 557 14.48 1.49 -7.78
N ALA A 558 14.61 0.94 -8.98
CA ALA A 558 15.89 0.60 -9.58
C ALA A 558 16.78 1.84 -9.71
N TYR A 559 16.24 2.92 -10.27
CA TYR A 559 16.95 4.19 -10.44
C TYR A 559 17.46 4.77 -9.12
N VAL A 560 16.65 4.72 -8.06
CA VAL A 560 17.08 5.14 -6.70
C VAL A 560 18.29 4.34 -6.25
N ILE A 561 18.22 3.01 -6.32
CA ILE A 561 19.31 2.15 -5.84
C ILE A 561 20.57 2.25 -6.72
N ASP A 562 20.42 2.34 -8.03
CA ASP A 562 21.54 2.55 -8.96
C ASP A 562 22.24 3.89 -8.70
N THR A 563 21.47 4.92 -8.36
CA THR A 563 22.02 6.24 -8.03
C THR A 563 22.74 6.22 -6.69
N ILE A 564 22.17 5.59 -5.66
CA ILE A 564 22.86 5.40 -4.38
C ILE A 564 24.16 4.58 -4.57
N ALA A 565 24.13 3.55 -5.41
CA ALA A 565 25.32 2.75 -5.72
C ALA A 565 26.42 3.60 -6.36
N LYS A 566 26.08 4.49 -7.31
CA LYS A 566 27.04 5.41 -7.93
C LYS A 566 27.68 6.37 -6.93
N PHE A 567 26.94 6.80 -5.91
CA PHE A 567 27.48 7.68 -4.86
C PHE A 567 28.55 7.00 -4.00
N PHE A 568 28.38 5.70 -3.74
CA PHE A 568 29.29 4.91 -2.89
C PHE A 568 30.35 4.12 -3.67
N ALA A 569 30.34 4.21 -5.01
CA ALA A 569 31.26 3.50 -5.90
C ALA A 569 32.71 4.02 -5.82
#